data_AF-A0A370AW15-F1
#
_entry.id   AF-A0A370AW15-F1
#
_cell.length_a   1.000
_cell.length_b   1.000
_cell.length_c   1.000
_cell.angle_alpha   90.00
_cell.angle_beta   90.00
_cell.angle_gamma   90.00
#
_symmetry.space_group_name_H-M   'P 1'
#
loop_
_entity.id
_entity.type
_entity.pdbx_description
1 polymer ?
#
loop_
_entity_poly.entity_id
_entity_poly.type
_entity_poly.pdbx_seq_one_letter_code
_entity_poly.pdbx_strand_id
1 'polypeptide(L)'
;MKNPAASIQARLLNLSRKEKKDFYDVYDILINKKIDSDILKEAIRQTFERRHTVLPQEPAVFQESFGTDTRNLQLWKAFLNRIKAEQIDFSVVIEKLREYLFPIYQELKE
;
A
#
# COMPACT_ATOMS: atom_id res chain seq x y z
N MET A 1 -2.63 -22.56 7.19
CA MET A 1 -2.21 -21.53 6.21
C MET A 1 -2.71 -20.18 6.69
N LYS A 2 -1.84 -19.21 6.95
CA LYS A 2 -2.27 -17.86 7.33
C LYS A 2 -2.93 -17.22 6.09
N ASN A 3 -4.20 -16.85 6.19
CA ASN A 3 -4.96 -16.25 5.10
C ASN A 3 -4.24 -14.96 4.64
N PRO A 4 -3.75 -14.88 3.38
CA PRO A 4 -3.09 -13.68 2.88
C PRO A 4 -4.01 -12.46 2.97
N ALA A 5 -5.32 -12.62 2.75
CA ALA A 5 -6.32 -11.57 2.89
C ALA A 5 -6.37 -11.00 4.33
N ALA A 6 -6.20 -11.84 5.35
CA ALA A 6 -6.20 -11.40 6.75
C ALA A 6 -4.93 -10.60 7.11
N SER A 7 -3.79 -10.86 6.45
CA SER A 7 -2.57 -10.05 6.62
C SER A 7 -2.66 -8.70 5.92
N ILE A 8 -3.41 -8.64 4.82
CA ILE A 8 -3.72 -7.42 4.07
C ILE A 8 -4.73 -6.56 4.85
N GLN A 9 -5.75 -7.19 5.46
CA GLN A 9 -6.78 -6.57 6.31
C GLN A 9 -6.19 -5.80 7.51
N ALA A 10 -5.03 -6.25 8.02
CA ALA A 10 -4.33 -5.61 9.13
C ALA A 10 -3.36 -4.49 8.69
N ARG A 11 -2.81 -4.55 7.46
CA ARG A 11 -1.69 -3.69 7.01
C ARG A 11 -2.10 -2.49 6.17
N LEU A 12 -3.14 -2.58 5.34
CA LEU A 12 -3.55 -1.46 4.48
C LEU A 12 -4.10 -0.24 5.24
N LEU A 13 -4.49 -0.43 6.50
CA LEU A 13 -5.08 0.62 7.33
C LEU A 13 -4.15 1.25 8.38
N ASN A 14 -2.86 0.92 8.37
CA ASN A 14 -1.86 1.70 9.13
C ASN A 14 -1.11 2.71 8.26
N LEU A 15 -1.69 3.14 7.13
CA LEU A 15 -1.19 4.31 6.40
C LEU A 15 -1.28 5.62 7.24
N SER A 16 -1.93 5.58 8.41
CA SER A 16 -1.91 6.63 9.44
C SER A 16 -0.66 6.62 10.35
N ARG A 17 0.10 5.51 10.40
CA ARG A 17 1.45 5.47 10.98
C ARG A 17 2.45 5.47 9.83
N LYS A 18 3.13 6.60 9.70
CA LYS A 18 4.17 6.98 8.72
C LYS A 18 5.40 6.03 8.65
N GLU A 19 5.23 4.71 8.64
CA GLU A 19 6.33 3.77 8.58
C GLU A 19 6.42 3.15 7.20
N LYS A 20 7.58 3.35 6.56
CA LYS A 20 7.93 2.80 5.25
C LYS A 20 7.80 1.27 5.16
N LYS A 21 7.72 0.62 6.32
CA LYS A 21 7.40 -0.80 6.46
C LYS A 21 6.06 -1.18 5.84
N ASP A 22 5.00 -0.40 6.03
CA ASP A 22 3.67 -0.79 5.51
C ASP A 22 3.64 -0.74 3.99
N PHE A 23 4.31 0.25 3.38
CA PHE A 23 4.50 0.33 1.93
C PHE A 23 5.29 -0.87 1.40
N TYR A 24 6.39 -1.22 2.06
CA TYR A 24 7.18 -2.39 1.70
C TYR A 24 6.40 -3.69 1.83
N ASP A 25 5.65 -3.84 2.91
CA ASP A 25 4.86 -5.04 3.18
C ASP A 25 3.75 -5.23 2.13
N VAL A 26 3.05 -4.16 1.74
CA VAL A 26 2.04 -4.22 0.68
C VAL A 26 2.69 -4.52 -0.67
N TYR A 27 3.80 -3.85 -1.00
CA TYR A 27 4.54 -4.10 -2.23
C TYR A 27 5.05 -5.53 -2.34
N ASP A 28 5.67 -6.06 -1.28
CA ASP A 28 6.14 -7.44 -1.20
C ASP A 28 4.98 -8.43 -1.39
N ILE A 29 3.81 -8.14 -0.83
CA ILE A 29 2.61 -8.95 -1.03
C ILE A 29 2.17 -8.92 -2.50
N LEU A 30 2.15 -7.75 -3.14
CA LEU A 30 1.73 -7.60 -4.54
C LEU A 30 2.68 -8.29 -5.53
N ILE A 31 3.99 -8.21 -5.29
CA ILE A 31 5.00 -8.67 -6.25
C ILE A 31 5.42 -10.12 -5.98
N ASN A 32 5.59 -10.51 -4.71
CA ASN A 32 6.22 -11.77 -4.37
C ASN A 32 5.23 -12.86 -3.94
N LYS A 33 3.98 -12.49 -3.59
CA LYS A 33 2.95 -13.49 -3.29
C LYS A 33 2.14 -13.77 -4.55
N LYS A 34 2.05 -15.04 -4.94
CA LYS A 34 1.02 -15.52 -5.89
C LYS A 34 -0.34 -15.44 -5.21
N ILE A 35 -0.90 -14.24 -5.13
CA ILE A 35 -2.27 -14.01 -4.66
C ILE A 35 -3.12 -13.74 -5.89
N ASP A 36 -4.26 -14.41 -5.93
CA ASP A 36 -5.28 -14.15 -6.93
C ASP A 36 -5.73 -12.67 -6.83
N SER A 37 -5.66 -11.96 -7.96
CA SER A 37 -5.93 -10.53 -8.04
C SER A 37 -7.35 -10.20 -7.57
N ASP A 38 -8.33 -11.06 -7.84
CA ASP A 38 -9.73 -10.84 -7.48
C ASP A 38 -9.95 -11.08 -5.98
N ILE A 39 -9.31 -12.12 -5.41
CA ILE A 39 -9.31 -12.34 -3.96
C ILE A 39 -8.68 -11.16 -3.22
N LEU A 40 -7.58 -10.61 -3.75
CA LEU A 40 -6.92 -9.45 -3.19
C LEU A 40 -7.82 -8.22 -3.23
N LYS A 41 -8.41 -7.92 -4.39
CA LYS A 41 -9.33 -6.78 -4.55
C LYS A 41 -10.50 -6.87 -3.58
N GLU A 42 -11.12 -8.04 -3.47
CA GLU A 42 -12.24 -8.25 -2.54
C GLU A 42 -11.80 -8.06 -1.08
N ALA A 43 -10.62 -8.56 -0.70
CA ALA A 43 -10.08 -8.36 0.64
C ALA A 43 -9.85 -6.87 0.95
N ILE A 44 -9.36 -6.10 -0.03
CA ILE A 44 -9.15 -4.65 0.09
C ILE A 44 -10.48 -3.93 0.23
N ARG A 45 -11.46 -4.24 -0.65
CA ARG A 45 -12.81 -3.68 -0.63
C ARG A 45 -13.49 -3.89 0.72
N GLN A 46 -13.56 -5.14 1.17
CA GLN A 46 -14.11 -5.54 2.48
C GLN A 46 -13.42 -4.81 3.65
N THR A 47 -12.14 -4.50 3.50
CA THR A 47 -11.34 -3.81 4.53
C THR A 47 -11.72 -2.33 4.64
N PHE A 48 -11.98 -1.65 3.52
CA PHE A 48 -12.48 -0.28 3.52
C PHE A 48 -13.95 -0.20 3.98
N GLU A 49 -14.81 -1.10 3.50
CA GLU A 49 -16.23 -1.15 3.87
C GLU A 49 -16.43 -1.38 5.39
N ARG A 50 -15.69 -2.33 5.99
CA ARG A 50 -15.84 -2.68 7.42
C ARG A 50 -15.50 -1.59 8.41
N ARG A 51 -14.65 -0.63 8.04
CA ARG A 51 -14.13 0.36 8.99
C ARG A 51 -14.83 1.71 8.95
N HIS A 52 -15.87 1.88 8.11
CA HIS A 52 -16.59 3.14 7.93
C HIS A 52 -15.66 4.37 7.90
N THR A 53 -14.46 4.20 7.34
CA THR A 53 -13.43 5.22 7.40
C THR A 53 -13.74 6.22 6.31
N VAL A 54 -13.89 7.50 6.67
CA VAL A 54 -14.08 8.57 5.70
C VAL A 54 -12.87 8.57 4.78
N LEU A 55 -13.10 8.15 3.54
CA LEU A 55 -12.08 8.17 2.51
C LEU A 55 -11.73 9.63 2.23
N PRO A 56 -10.47 10.05 2.39
CA PRO A 56 -10.07 11.41 2.04
C PRO A 56 -10.32 11.60 0.55
N GLN A 57 -10.87 12.74 0.11
CA GLN A 57 -11.25 12.96 -1.30
C GLN A 57 -10.07 12.84 -2.27
N GLU A 58 -8.87 13.18 -1.79
CA GLU A 58 -7.61 13.09 -2.52
C GLU A 58 -6.51 12.51 -1.59
N PRO A 59 -6.34 11.19 -1.55
CA PRO A 59 -5.29 10.56 -0.78
C PRO A 59 -3.91 10.94 -1.33
N ALA A 60 -3.04 11.49 -0.49
CA ALA A 60 -1.68 11.92 -0.90
C ALA A 60 -0.88 10.79 -1.58
N VAL A 61 -1.10 9.53 -1.19
CA VAL A 61 -0.44 8.36 -1.80
C VAL A 61 -0.73 8.20 -3.30
N PHE A 62 -1.85 8.74 -3.79
CA PHE A 62 -2.21 8.70 -5.20
C PHE A 62 -1.67 9.89 -6.00
N GLN A 63 -1.18 10.94 -5.34
CA GLN A 63 -0.55 12.06 -6.03
C GLN A 63 0.82 11.65 -6.61
N GLU A 64 1.15 12.10 -7.83
CA GLU A 64 2.42 11.78 -8.49
C GLU A 64 3.64 12.22 -7.67
N SER A 65 3.54 13.38 -7.02
CA SER A 65 4.59 13.97 -6.18
C SER A 65 4.94 13.13 -4.95
N PHE A 66 4.07 12.21 -4.51
CA PHE A 66 4.30 11.45 -3.28
C PHE A 66 5.48 10.46 -3.39
N GLY A 67 5.62 9.82 -4.54
CA GLY A 67 6.71 8.87 -4.82
C GLY A 67 8.06 9.54 -5.07
N THR A 68 8.06 10.84 -5.39
CA THR A 68 9.25 11.63 -5.72
C THR A 68 9.62 12.65 -4.65
N ASP A 69 8.78 12.83 -3.62
CA ASP A 69 9.06 13.71 -2.49
C ASP A 69 10.38 13.34 -1.80
N THR A 70 11.26 14.33 -1.64
CA THR A 70 12.62 14.13 -1.13
C THR A 70 12.62 13.53 0.28
N ARG A 71 11.69 13.95 1.14
CA ARG A 71 11.58 13.42 2.51
C ARG A 71 11.16 11.95 2.47
N ASN A 72 10.20 11.60 1.61
CA ASN A 72 9.74 10.24 1.42
C ASN A 72 10.84 9.30 0.91
N LEU A 73 11.63 9.75 -0.06
CA LEU A 73 12.79 9.02 -0.58
C LEU A 73 13.84 8.76 0.50
N GLN A 74 14.18 9.79 1.29
CA GLN A 74 15.15 9.65 2.40
C GLN A 74 14.67 8.65 3.45
N LEU A 75 13.41 8.76 3.88
CA LEU A 75 12.82 7.83 4.85
C LEU A 75 12.77 6.40 4.31
N TRP A 76 12.47 6.24 3.01
CA TRP A 76 12.44 4.94 2.36
C TRP A 76 13.81 4.28 2.31
N LYS A 77 14.84 5.03 1.87
CA LYS A 77 16.22 4.55 1.85
C LYS A 77 16.71 4.16 3.25
N ALA A 78 16.44 5.00 4.26
CA ALA A 78 16.79 4.69 5.65
C ALA A 78 16.09 3.40 6.14
N PHE A 79 14.83 3.21 5.76
CA PHE A 79 14.08 2.01 6.09
C PHE A 79 14.66 0.75 5.43
N LEU A 80 14.93 0.76 4.13
CA LEU A 80 15.51 -0.39 3.41
C LEU A 80 16.87 -0.77 4.00
N ASN A 81 17.71 0.22 4.29
CA ASN A 81 19.00 0.00 4.95
C ASN A 81 18.85 -0.67 6.32
N ARG A 82 17.86 -0.23 7.12
CA ARG A 82 17.60 -0.79 8.45
C ARG A 82 17.22 -2.27 8.39
N ILE A 83 16.45 -2.67 7.38
CA ILE A 83 16.01 -4.06 7.22
C ILE A 83 16.96 -4.91 6.35
N LYS A 84 18.01 -4.30 5.79
CA LYS A 84 18.96 -4.93 4.86
C LYS A 84 18.27 -5.59 3.65
N ALA A 85 17.25 -4.93 3.12
CA ALA A 85 16.54 -5.38 1.92
C ALA A 85 17.21 -4.87 0.65
N GLU A 86 16.77 -5.39 -0.50
CA GLU A 86 17.14 -4.89 -1.81
C GLU A 86 16.75 -3.42 -1.98
N GLN A 87 17.60 -2.65 -2.67
CA GLN A 87 17.35 -1.24 -2.94
C GLN A 87 16.34 -1.11 -4.06
N ILE A 88 15.10 -0.82 -3.69
CA ILE A 88 13.98 -0.60 -4.61
C ILE A 88 13.67 0.88 -4.59
N ASP A 89 13.38 1.48 -5.75
CA ASP A 89 12.98 2.89 -5.80
C ASP A 89 11.58 3.09 -5.21
N PHE A 90 11.43 4.11 -4.37
CA PHE A 90 10.14 4.38 -3.72
C PHE A 90 9.05 4.74 -4.74
N SER A 91 9.42 5.39 -5.84
CA SER A 91 8.51 5.69 -6.95
C SER A 91 7.90 4.42 -7.54
N VAL A 92 8.70 3.38 -7.79
CA VAL A 92 8.24 2.07 -8.30
C VAL A 92 7.22 1.44 -7.34
N VAL A 93 7.50 1.50 -6.05
CA VAL A 93 6.58 1.01 -5.01
C VAL A 93 5.26 1.77 -5.07
N ILE A 94 5.30 3.10 -5.12
CA ILE A 94 4.09 3.93 -5.16
C ILE A 94 3.29 3.74 -6.46
N GLU A 95 3.96 3.61 -7.60
CA GLU A 95 3.31 3.31 -8.88
C GLU A 95 2.54 1.99 -8.83
N LYS A 96 3.17 0.93 -8.31
CA LYS A 96 2.49 -0.36 -8.13
C LYS A 96 1.34 -0.28 -7.16
N LEU A 97 1.50 0.42 -6.03
CA LEU A 97 0.38 0.61 -5.11
C LEU A 97 -0.76 1.39 -5.76
N ARG A 98 -0.48 2.42 -6.56
CA ARG A 98 -1.49 3.20 -7.28
C ARG A 98 -2.23 2.33 -8.30
N GLU A 99 -1.52 1.57 -9.11
CA GLU A 99 -2.09 0.67 -10.14
C GLU A 99 -3.14 -0.28 -9.54
N TYR A 100 -2.88 -0.82 -8.35
CA TYR A 100 -3.78 -1.80 -7.72
C TYR A 100 -4.84 -1.17 -6.79
N LEU A 101 -4.50 -0.13 -6.04
CA LEU A 101 -5.39 0.44 -5.01
C LEU A 101 -6.29 1.55 -5.56
N PHE A 102 -5.88 2.28 -6.61
CA PHE A 102 -6.64 3.41 -7.12
C PHE A 102 -8.01 3.00 -7.69
N PRO A 103 -8.14 1.94 -8.51
CA PRO A 103 -9.45 1.51 -9.02
C PRO A 103 -10.42 1.15 -7.89
N ILE A 104 -9.93 0.42 -6.88
CA ILE A 104 -10.74 0.02 -5.71
C ILE A 104 -11.17 1.24 -4.89
N TYR A 105 -10.26 2.21 -4.71
CA TYR A 105 -10.58 3.45 -4.03
C TYR A 105 -11.66 4.26 -4.78
N GLN A 106 -11.63 4.28 -6.12
CA GLN A 106 -12.65 4.97 -6.91
C GLN A 106 -14.02 4.30 -6.76
N GLU A 107 -14.09 2.97 -6.82
CA GLU A 107 -15.33 2.21 -6.61
C GLU A 107 -15.97 2.45 -5.23
N LEU A 108 -15.16 2.71 -4.20
CA LEU A 108 -15.61 2.94 -2.83
C LEU A 108 -15.97 4.39 -2.52
N LYS A 109 -15.60 5.34 -3.39
CA LYS A 109 -15.91 6.77 -3.24
C LYS A 109 -17.33 7.10 -3.73
N GLU A 110 -17.90 6.25 -4.59
CA GLU A 110 -19.28 6.31 -5.09
C GLU A 110 -20.30 5.74 -4.10
#